data_AF-A0A496VET8-F1
#
_entry.id   AF-A0A496VET8-F1
#
_cell.length_a   1.000
_cell.length_b   1.000
_cell.length_c   1.000
_cell.angle_alpha   90.00
_cell.angle_beta   90.00
_cell.angle_gamma   90.00
#
_symmetry.space_group_name_H-M   'P 1'
#
loop_
_entity.id
_entity.type
_entity.pdbx_description
1 polymer ?
#
loop_
_entity_poly.entity_id
_entity_poly.type
_entity_poly.pdbx_seq_one_letter_code
_entity_poly.pdbx_strand_id
1 'polypeptide(L)'
;MVIFLDTSAWVKYFLNEEGTLRIQHFILQYPPDEENIFATSAVTYAEMIATLTRAYRGQRISEEDFEAMITTFQEQWEKVDVVEVNTDLIERSGQLARKHALRGCEGEFGRSPNLSLAVPLNPSKPKGLDSMSNLRV
;
A
#
# COMPACT_ATOMS: atom_id res chain seq x y z
N MET A 1 -15.73 5.78 -2.35
CA MET A 1 -14.95 4.97 -3.28
C MET A 1 -13.89 4.18 -2.52
N VAL A 2 -13.42 3.07 -3.08
CA VAL A 2 -12.29 2.31 -2.52
C VAL A 2 -11.04 2.68 -3.30
N ILE A 3 -10.01 3.15 -2.60
CA ILE A 3 -8.71 3.55 -3.14
C ILE A 3 -7.72 2.45 -2.79
N PHE A 4 -7.22 1.73 -3.79
CA PHE A 4 -6.25 0.67 -3.57
C PHE A 4 -4.82 1.21 -3.65
N LEU A 5 -4.06 1.03 -2.57
CA LEU A 5 -2.64 1.36 -2.48
C LEU A 5 -1.81 0.11 -2.75
N ASP A 6 -1.05 0.13 -3.84
CA ASP A 6 0.00 -0.87 -4.08
C ASP A 6 1.24 -0.58 -3.25
N THR A 7 2.15 -1.55 -3.16
CA THR A 7 3.43 -1.40 -2.45
C THR A 7 4.24 -0.21 -2.95
N SER A 8 4.19 0.10 -4.24
CA SER A 8 4.95 1.23 -4.80
C SER A 8 4.47 2.58 -4.26
N ALA A 9 3.16 2.73 -3.98
CA ALA A 9 2.60 3.93 -3.38
C ALA A 9 3.08 4.10 -1.94
N TRP A 10 3.10 3.01 -1.16
CA TRP A 10 3.66 2.99 0.19
C TRP A 10 5.16 3.31 0.20
N VAL A 11 5.94 2.68 -0.68
CA VAL A 11 7.39 2.94 -0.80
C VAL A 11 7.67 4.40 -1.12
N LYS A 12 6.97 4.98 -2.10
CA LYS A 12 7.13 6.40 -2.44
C LYS A 12 6.79 7.29 -1.25
N TYR A 13 5.77 6.96 -0.48
CA TYR A 13 5.41 7.75 0.71
C TYR A 13 6.51 7.71 1.79
N PHE A 14 7.08 6.53 2.08
CA PHE A 14 8.04 6.35 3.17
C PHE A 14 9.50 6.69 2.81
N LEU A 15 9.96 6.37 1.60
CA LEU A 15 11.36 6.58 1.20
C LEU A 15 11.61 7.89 0.43
N ASN A 16 10.61 8.77 0.34
CA ASN A 16 10.67 10.05 -0.37
C ASN A 16 11.24 9.93 -1.81
N GLU A 17 10.75 8.94 -2.55
CA GLU A 17 11.17 8.68 -3.93
C GLU A 17 10.45 9.57 -4.96
N GLU A 18 10.86 9.49 -6.22
CA GLU A 18 10.16 10.18 -7.29
C GLU A 18 8.67 9.76 -7.32
N GLY A 19 7.79 10.74 -7.13
CA GLY A 19 6.34 10.53 -7.05
C GLY A 19 5.73 10.69 -5.65
N THR A 20 6.51 10.89 -4.59
CA THR A 20 5.99 11.16 -3.22
C THR A 20 5.03 12.33 -3.20
N LEU A 21 5.39 13.46 -3.84
CA LEU A 21 4.52 14.63 -3.91
C LEU A 21 3.19 14.34 -4.58
N ARG A 22 3.15 13.43 -5.56
CA ARG A 22 1.92 13.03 -6.24
C ARG A 22 1.01 12.22 -5.31
N ILE A 23 1.58 11.33 -4.51
CA ILE A 23 0.85 10.55 -3.51
C ILE A 23 0.31 11.48 -2.41
N GLN A 24 1.12 12.42 -1.92
CA GLN A 24 0.69 13.40 -0.91
C GLN A 24 -0.46 14.27 -1.42
N HIS A 25 -0.35 14.83 -2.64
CA HIS A 25 -1.45 15.60 -3.24
C HIS A 25 -2.71 14.76 -3.47
N PHE A 26 -2.54 13.47 -3.78
CA PHE A 26 -3.67 12.57 -3.94
C PHE A 26 -4.39 12.33 -2.61
N ILE A 27 -3.65 12.07 -1.52
CA ILE A 27 -4.22 11.91 -0.18
C ILE A 27 -4.88 13.21 0.30
N LEU A 28 -4.32 14.38 -0.02
CA LEU A 28 -4.95 15.66 0.32
C LEU A 28 -6.25 15.92 -0.46
N GLN A 29 -6.34 15.45 -1.71
CA GLN A 29 -7.56 15.56 -2.52
C GLN A 29 -8.63 14.55 -2.11
N TYR A 30 -8.21 13.37 -1.64
CA TYR A 30 -9.08 12.28 -1.21
C TYR A 30 -8.66 11.83 0.20
N PRO A 31 -8.99 12.61 1.24
CA PRO A 31 -8.60 12.29 2.60
C PRO A 31 -9.29 11.00 3.07
N PRO A 32 -8.67 10.23 3.98
CA PRO A 32 -9.31 9.05 4.56
C PRO A 32 -10.56 9.46 5.35
N ASP A 33 -11.73 9.06 4.85
CA ASP A 33 -13.04 9.33 5.45
C ASP A 33 -14.05 8.24 5.04
N GLU A 34 -15.31 8.40 5.44
CA GLU A 34 -16.38 7.45 5.09
C GLU A 34 -16.62 7.36 3.57
N GLU A 35 -16.25 8.40 2.82
CA GLU A 35 -16.39 8.46 1.37
C GLU A 35 -15.16 7.91 0.64
N ASN A 36 -13.98 7.81 1.27
CA ASN A 36 -12.72 7.39 0.67
C ASN A 36 -12.03 6.33 1.53
N ILE A 37 -12.36 5.06 1.27
CA ILE A 37 -11.79 3.92 1.98
C ILE A 37 -10.48 3.51 1.32
N PHE A 38 -9.38 3.55 2.07
CA PHE A 38 -8.07 3.10 1.59
C PHE A 38 -7.88 1.61 1.87
N ALA A 39 -7.53 0.85 0.84
CA ALA A 39 -7.31 -0.59 0.94
C ALA A 39 -5.93 -0.99 0.37
N THR A 40 -5.37 -2.10 0.85
CA THR A 40 -4.10 -2.66 0.38
C THR A 40 -4.12 -4.19 0.43
N SER A 41 -3.15 -4.85 -0.20
CA SER A 41 -2.99 -6.31 -0.08
C SER A 41 -2.20 -6.68 1.17
N ALA A 42 -2.51 -7.80 1.81
CA ALA A 42 -1.68 -8.36 2.87
C ALA A 42 -0.21 -8.58 2.44
N VAL A 43 0.05 -8.82 1.15
CA VAL A 43 1.41 -8.99 0.60
C VAL A 43 2.23 -7.70 0.73
N THR A 44 1.58 -6.53 0.64
CA THR A 44 2.22 -5.22 0.78
C THR A 44 2.98 -5.08 2.09
N TYR A 45 2.50 -5.70 3.17
CA TYR A 45 3.19 -5.65 4.47
C TYR A 45 4.59 -6.25 4.36
N ALA A 46 4.69 -7.49 3.86
CA ALA A 46 5.96 -8.18 3.72
C ALA A 46 6.91 -7.44 2.77
N GLU A 47 6.38 -6.89 1.67
CA GLU A 47 7.18 -6.14 0.71
C GLU A 47 7.70 -4.81 1.27
N MET A 48 6.90 -4.11 2.09
CA MET A 48 7.32 -2.88 2.77
C MET A 48 8.43 -3.13 3.76
N ILE A 49 8.28 -4.13 4.65
CA ILE A 49 9.32 -4.50 5.61
C ILE A 49 10.61 -4.90 4.89
N ALA A 50 10.52 -5.70 3.82
CA ALA A 50 11.68 -6.08 3.02
C ALA A 50 12.34 -4.86 2.36
N THR A 51 11.56 -3.92 1.86
CA THR A 51 12.06 -2.72 1.17
C THR A 51 12.76 -1.76 2.12
N LEU A 52 12.17 -1.47 3.29
CA LEU A 52 12.79 -0.65 4.33
C LEU A 52 14.06 -1.32 4.86
N THR A 53 14.03 -2.63 5.11
CA THR A 53 15.20 -3.40 5.55
C THR A 53 16.34 -3.34 4.53
N ARG A 54 16.02 -3.44 3.23
CA ARG A 54 17.02 -3.27 2.16
C ARG A 54 17.58 -1.86 2.11
N ALA A 55 16.74 -0.84 2.32
CA ALA A 55 17.19 0.55 2.38
C ALA A 55 18.18 0.77 3.54
N TYR A 56 17.86 0.25 4.72
CA TYR A 56 18.72 0.31 5.90
C TYR A 56 20.05 -0.43 5.68
N ARG A 57 20.00 -1.71 5.25
CA ARG A 57 21.22 -2.50 4.96
C ARG A 57 22.08 -1.90 3.85
N GLY A 58 21.44 -1.20 2.90
CA GLY A 58 22.12 -0.45 1.85
C GLY A 58 22.63 0.93 2.29
N GLN A 59 22.53 1.27 3.59
CA GLN A 59 22.93 2.56 4.17
C GLN A 59 22.27 3.77 3.50
N ARG A 60 21.09 3.60 2.90
CA ARG A 60 20.31 4.69 2.29
C ARG A 60 19.54 5.50 3.32
N ILE A 61 19.27 4.90 4.48
CA ILE A 61 18.57 5.50 5.62
C ILE A 61 19.32 5.13 6.90
N SER A 62 19.22 5.97 7.93
CA SER A 62 19.82 5.69 9.23
C SER A 62 19.02 4.63 10.00
N GLU A 63 19.59 4.09 11.08
CA GLU A 63 18.88 3.19 11.99
C GLU A 63 17.70 3.90 12.67
N GLU A 64 17.88 5.16 13.07
CA GLU A 64 16.81 6.00 13.64
C GLU A 64 15.66 6.20 12.64
N ASP A 65 15.98 6.54 11.39
CA ASP A 65 14.98 6.69 10.32
C ASP A 65 14.26 5.36 10.04
N PHE A 66 14.99 4.24 10.02
CA PHE A 66 14.40 2.93 9.79
C PHE A 66 13.36 2.57 10.86
N GLU A 67 13.71 2.71 12.15
CA GLU A 67 12.79 2.42 13.26
C GLU A 67 11.59 3.38 13.27
N ALA A 68 11.82 4.67 12.99
CA ALA A 68 10.74 5.66 12.86
C ALA A 68 9.79 5.32 11.71
N MET A 69 10.32 4.91 10.55
CA MET A 69 9.55 4.50 9.39
C MET A 69 8.75 3.21 9.66
N ILE A 70 9.34 2.23 10.33
CA ILE A 70 8.64 0.98 10.71
C ILE A 70 7.48 1.28 11.65
N THR A 71 7.72 2.09 12.68
CA THR A 71 6.69 2.49 13.65
C THR A 71 5.54 3.21 12.95
N THR A 72 5.87 4.22 12.15
CA THR A 72 4.86 4.98 11.39
C THR A 72 4.12 4.08 10.40
N PHE A 73 4.81 3.15 9.73
CA PHE A 73 4.17 2.20 8.81
C PHE A 73 3.14 1.33 9.53
N GLN A 74 3.47 0.79 10.71
CA GLN A 74 2.55 -0.02 11.50
C GLN A 74 1.33 0.77 11.96
N GLU A 75 1.50 2.02 12.41
CA GLU A 75 0.38 2.89 12.80
C GLU A 75 -0.56 3.23 11.63
N GLN A 76 -0.02 3.39 10.42
CA GLN A 76 -0.83 3.61 9.22
C GLN A 76 -1.48 2.31 8.73
N TRP A 77 -0.81 1.17 8.92
CA TRP A 77 -1.32 -0.14 8.52
C TRP A 77 -2.62 -0.51 9.25
N GLU A 78 -2.76 -0.10 10.51
CA GLU A 78 -4.00 -0.30 11.29
C GLU A 78 -5.19 0.50 10.75
N LYS A 79 -4.95 1.53 9.92
CA LYS A 79 -5.96 2.46 9.41
C LYS A 79 -6.42 2.13 7.99
N VAL A 80 -5.81 1.15 7.35
CA VAL A 80 -6.15 0.73 5.97
C VAL A 80 -6.84 -0.62 5.97
N ASP A 81 -7.78 -0.80 5.05
CA ASP A 81 -8.43 -2.09 4.85
C ASP A 81 -7.47 -3.06 4.17
N VAL A 82 -7.01 -4.05 4.93
CA VAL A 82 -6.11 -5.09 4.42
C VAL A 82 -6.93 -6.21 3.80
N VAL A 83 -6.72 -6.43 2.52
CA VAL A 83 -7.32 -7.53 1.80
C VAL A 83 -6.43 -8.77 1.92
N GLU A 84 -7.01 -9.80 2.52
CA GLU A 84 -6.38 -11.11 2.62
C GLU A 84 -6.23 -11.76 1.25
N VAL A 85 -5.06 -12.31 1.00
CA VAL A 85 -4.78 -13.06 -0.23
C VAL A 85 -5.13 -14.53 0.00
N ASN A 86 -6.13 -15.01 -0.73
CA ASN A 86 -6.54 -16.42 -0.72
C ASN A 86 -6.32 -17.07 -2.10
N THR A 87 -6.40 -18.39 -2.15
CA THR A 87 -6.17 -19.17 -3.38
C THR A 87 -7.09 -18.73 -4.52
N ASP A 88 -8.36 -18.47 -4.24
CA ASP A 88 -9.33 -18.02 -5.25
C ASP A 88 -8.94 -16.68 -5.87
N LEU A 89 -8.46 -15.73 -5.06
CA LEU A 89 -8.00 -14.43 -5.52
C LEU A 89 -6.75 -14.57 -6.39
N ILE A 90 -5.82 -15.44 -5.99
CA ILE A 90 -4.59 -15.76 -6.76
C ILE A 90 -4.95 -16.34 -8.12
N GLU A 91 -5.82 -17.36 -8.16
CA GLU A 91 -6.23 -18.02 -9.40
C GLU A 91 -6.95 -17.05 -10.35
N ARG A 92 -7.89 -16.25 -9.84
CA ARG A 92 -8.58 -15.22 -10.63
C ARG A 92 -7.62 -14.17 -11.17
N SER A 93 -6.68 -13.73 -10.35
CA SER A 93 -5.64 -12.78 -10.76
C SER A 93 -4.75 -13.37 -11.86
N GLY A 94 -4.39 -14.65 -11.75
CA GLY A 94 -3.65 -15.38 -12.79
C GLY A 94 -4.42 -15.50 -14.11
N GLN A 95 -5.73 -15.77 -14.05
CA GLN A 95 -6.59 -15.79 -15.24
C GLN A 95 -6.68 -14.43 -15.91
N LEU A 96 -6.80 -13.36 -15.12
CA LEU A 96 -6.85 -11.99 -15.62
C LEU A 96 -5.51 -11.57 -16.23
N ALA A 97 -4.39 -11.91 -15.58
CA ALA A 97 -3.04 -11.68 -16.07
C ALA A 97 -2.80 -12.40 -17.40
N ARG A 98 -3.20 -13.66 -17.51
CA ARG A 98 -3.14 -14.42 -18.76
C ARG A 98 -3.97 -13.77 -19.87
N LYS A 99 -5.16 -13.26 -19.55
CA LYS A 99 -6.07 -12.63 -20.53
C LYS A 99 -5.55 -11.28 -21.02
N HIS A 100 -4.91 -10.51 -20.16
CA HIS A 100 -4.51 -9.13 -20.42
C HIS A 100 -2.99 -8.93 -20.53
N ALA A 101 -2.21 -10.02 -20.55
CA ALA A 101 -0.75 -10.02 -20.52
C ALA A 101 -0.18 -9.13 -19.41
N LEU A 102 -0.87 -9.08 -18.27
CA LEU A 102 -0.43 -8.30 -17.12
C LEU A 102 0.81 -8.98 -16.54
N ARG A 103 1.80 -8.17 -16.19
CA ARG A 103 2.90 -8.66 -15.35
C ARG A 103 2.32 -8.99 -13.97
N GLY A 104 2.80 -10.06 -13.35
CA GLY A 104 2.40 -10.42 -11.99
C GLY A 104 2.81 -9.33 -10.98
N CYS A 105 2.55 -9.55 -9.68
CA CYS A 105 3.15 -8.71 -8.65
C CYS A 105 4.68 -8.76 -8.83
N GLU A 106 5.27 -7.66 -9.28
CA GLU A 106 6.72 -7.58 -9.44
C GLU A 106 7.34 -7.48 -8.05
N GLY A 107 7.92 -8.60 -7.58
CA GLY A 107 8.79 -8.65 -6.40
C GLY A 107 10.19 -8.06 -6.64
N GLU A 108 10.42 -7.42 -7.79
CA GLU A 108 11.70 -6.81 -8.15
C GLU A 108 11.58 -5.28 -8.14
N PHE A 109 11.98 -4.72 -7.00
CA PHE A 109 12.31 -3.31 -6.82
C PHE A 109 13.41 -2.93 -7.83
N GLY A 110 13.04 -2.36 -8.99
CA GLY A 110 13.99 -1.88 -9.97
C GLY A 110 13.38 -1.46 -11.30
N ARG A 111 12.81 -0.25 -11.34
CA ARG A 111 12.27 0.52 -12.49
C ARG A 111 10.75 0.37 -12.75
N SER A 112 10.01 1.37 -12.26
CA SER A 112 8.76 1.84 -12.89
C SER A 112 8.92 2.03 -14.41
N PRO A 113 7.87 2.01 -15.26
CA PRO A 113 6.47 2.36 -14.95
C PRO A 113 5.39 1.44 -15.57
N ASN A 114 4.16 1.55 -15.06
CA ASN A 114 2.91 0.95 -15.55
C ASN A 114 2.71 -0.54 -15.21
N LEU A 115 1.76 -0.84 -14.31
CA LEU A 115 0.36 -1.06 -14.70
C LEU A 115 -0.52 -1.27 -13.46
N SER A 116 -1.49 -0.39 -13.31
CA SER A 116 -2.63 -0.51 -12.42
C SER A 116 -3.42 -1.79 -12.69
N LEU A 117 -3.93 -2.44 -11.64
CA LEU A 117 -5.26 -3.02 -11.73
C LEU A 117 -5.92 -3.10 -10.36
N ALA A 118 -6.90 -2.20 -10.18
CA ALA A 118 -7.94 -2.34 -9.18
C ALA A 118 -8.67 -3.66 -9.42
N VAL A 119 -8.39 -4.67 -8.61
CA VAL A 119 -9.30 -5.79 -8.45
C VAL A 119 -10.49 -5.24 -7.64
N PRO A 120 -11.75 -5.46 -8.06
CA PRO A 120 -12.89 -5.14 -7.22
C PRO A 120 -12.86 -6.09 -6.03
N LEU A 121 -12.29 -5.61 -4.93
CA LEU A 121 -12.28 -6.31 -3.66
C LEU A 121 -13.65 -6.05 -3.06
N ASN A 122 -14.45 -7.11 -2.94
CA ASN A 122 -15.67 -7.08 -2.15
C ASN A 122 -15.23 -6.86 -0.70
N PRO A 123 -15.43 -5.67 -0.10
CA PRO A 123 -15.00 -5.45 1.26
C PRO A 123 -15.92 -6.30 2.14
N SER A 124 -15.41 -7.42 2.63
CA SER A 124 -16.05 -8.14 3.71
C SER A 124 -16.08 -7.21 4.92
N LYS A 125 -17.22 -6.53 5.10
CA LYS A 125 -17.66 -5.64 6.18
C LYS A 125 -16.54 -4.96 6.99
N PRO A 126 -16.42 -3.62 6.94
CA PRO A 126 -15.49 -2.92 7.83
C PRO A 126 -15.80 -3.26 9.29
N LYS A 127 -14.79 -3.74 10.02
CA LYS A 127 -14.86 -3.86 11.48
C LYS A 127 -14.63 -2.46 12.06
N GLY A 128 -15.66 -1.92 12.70
CA GLY A 128 -15.52 -0.81 13.63
C GLY A 128 -15.46 0.60 13.02
N LEU A 129 -16.57 1.07 12.45
CA LEU A 129 -16.90 2.49 12.53
C LEU A 129 -17.28 2.78 13.99
N ASP A 130 -16.33 3.15 14.82
CA ASP A 130 -16.54 3.86 16.09
C ASP A 130 -15.16 4.10 16.70
N SER A 131 -14.54 5.25 16.40
CA SER A 131 -13.49 5.94 17.19
C SER A 131 -12.40 6.60 16.32
N MET A 132 -12.72 7.58 15.45
CA MET A 132 -11.69 8.54 14.98
C MET A 132 -12.23 9.98 14.83
N SER A 133 -13.00 10.42 15.81
CA SER A 133 -13.25 11.84 16.07
C SER A 133 -12.10 12.45 16.88
N ASN A 134 -10.87 12.51 16.37
CA ASN A 134 -9.77 13.33 16.96
C ASN A 134 -8.49 13.41 16.11
N LEU A 135 -8.57 13.92 14.87
CA LEU A 135 -7.40 14.51 14.22
C LEU A 135 -7.67 16.00 13.99
N ARG A 136 -7.27 16.80 14.98
CA ARG A 136 -7.03 18.24 14.82
C ARG A 136 -5.61 18.41 14.28
N VAL A 137 -5.49 19.06 13.13
CA VAL A 137 -4.54 20.15 12.90
C VAL A 137 -5.29 21.27 12.20
#